data_AF-A0A0B7FRT7-F1
#
_entry.id   AF-A0A0B7FRT7-F1
#
_cell.length_a   1.000
_cell.length_b   1.000
_cell.length_c   1.000
_cell.angle_alpha   90.00
_cell.angle_beta   90.00
_cell.angle_gamma   90.00
#
_symmetry.space_group_name_H-M   'P 1'
#
loop_
_entity.id
_entity.type
_entity.pdbx_description
1 polymer ?
#
loop_
_entity_poly.entity_id
_entity_poly.type
_entity_poly.pdbx_seq_one_letter_code
_entity_poly.pdbx_strand_id
1 'polypeptide(L)'
;MSQSSTSNRGLNILSIDGGGVRGLSALVLLEELMRRIQHLEGLDSPPRPHQYFDLIAGTGTGAVQACMLARLRMPVDLAIESYANLAKEVFSERKWFGSGTFKATKLKDSLTRITRNTTGNPDEPLIESRPTGTYCKTLVFAMSGHNMRAGIPIAFRSYPAASSQGPECTIWETLCATMAHPELFKSFEIGGSLLKQSFIDAGLGCNNPLSHILAEVKTLYPERQVASVISIGTGHTRTIRIPDRSTMRQLLPTATIQAMKGIAEDAEKVAEDMARRFRSTSGVYFRLSVDQGMQSVEMDRWDQLSEVAEHTRAYMRTLDVKQSIDKAAEAIHLRTQSVPTVQLDGEIRLSTTTVTASYVSRSCPAPTPMFAGCDLRLRRTESGITGSEKERKVCILHGLGGAGKTQTALKVVERTRSSWNEVVYADASTRESIETALRDVAIAKDIGDTYQSTLQWLESHREPWLLVLDNADDPSLPIRDYMPGGDHGSVIITTRLSGMVSLARGTDSNCSISSMDPDDALMLLLKCARRQDRELPHKELADAKELLQASTYTCSTTFVNTGCRISDTLHSQFHMLDRSLDNPLTCQSPNTGSCSWTNSRKH
;
A
#
# COMPACT_ATOMS: atom_id res chain seq x y z
N MET A 1 26.41 -17.69 -30.83
CA MET A 1 25.48 -16.56 -31.05
C MET A 1 25.90 -15.43 -30.12
N SER A 2 26.02 -14.23 -30.69
CA SER A 2 26.79 -13.08 -30.24
C SER A 2 26.30 -12.41 -28.95
N GLN A 3 27.25 -11.83 -28.20
CA GLN A 3 27.08 -11.05 -26.96
C GLN A 3 26.35 -9.70 -27.14
N SER A 4 25.37 -9.60 -28.05
CA SER A 4 24.68 -8.35 -28.41
C SER A 4 23.24 -8.26 -27.89
N SER A 5 22.75 -9.19 -27.06
CA SER A 5 21.32 -9.28 -26.69
C SER A 5 20.94 -8.81 -25.28
N THR A 6 21.89 -8.48 -24.40
CA THR A 6 21.59 -8.11 -23.00
C THR A 6 21.31 -6.62 -22.79
N SER A 7 21.59 -5.74 -23.76
CA SER A 7 21.37 -4.29 -23.64
C SER A 7 19.92 -3.85 -23.86
N ASN A 8 19.08 -4.68 -24.49
CA ASN A 8 17.74 -4.28 -24.95
C ASN A 8 16.58 -4.77 -24.06
N ARG A 9 16.84 -5.48 -22.94
CA ARG A 9 15.80 -5.98 -22.02
C ARG A 9 15.72 -5.11 -20.76
N GLY A 10 14.51 -4.77 -20.33
CA GLY A 10 14.29 -4.05 -19.08
C GLY A 10 14.56 -4.91 -17.84
N LEU A 11 14.87 -4.23 -16.74
CA LEU A 11 15.24 -4.84 -15.47
C LEU A 11 14.00 -5.31 -14.70
N ASN A 12 14.04 -6.53 -14.17
CA ASN A 12 13.01 -7.06 -13.27
C ASN A 12 13.57 -7.10 -11.86
N ILE A 13 12.85 -6.50 -10.92
CA ILE A 13 13.27 -6.34 -9.52
C ILE A 13 12.23 -7.00 -8.62
N LEU A 14 12.68 -7.81 -7.67
CA LEU A 14 11.84 -8.41 -6.63
C LEU A 14 12.26 -7.93 -5.25
N SER A 15 11.32 -7.38 -4.50
CA SER A 15 11.46 -6.99 -3.09
C SER A 15 10.55 -7.85 -2.23
N ILE A 16 11.11 -8.44 -1.18
CA ILE A 16 10.39 -9.32 -0.25
C ILE A 16 10.48 -8.76 1.17
N ASP A 17 9.33 -8.46 1.76
CA ASP A 17 9.24 -7.90 3.10
C ASP A 17 9.61 -8.93 4.19
N GLY A 18 10.03 -8.43 5.37
CA GLY A 18 10.10 -9.24 6.58
C GLY A 18 8.71 -9.55 7.15
N GLY A 19 8.52 -10.72 7.77
CA GLY A 19 7.19 -11.19 8.17
C GLY A 19 7.09 -12.29 9.22
N GLY A 20 8.21 -12.85 9.70
CA GLY A 20 8.16 -14.06 10.53
C GLY A 20 7.47 -15.20 9.76
N VAL A 21 6.75 -16.10 10.42
CA VAL A 21 6.01 -17.23 9.81
C VAL A 21 5.10 -16.80 8.64
N ARG A 22 4.52 -15.59 8.70
CA ARG A 22 3.68 -15.04 7.61
C ARG A 22 4.45 -14.85 6.30
N GLY A 23 5.77 -14.83 6.36
CA GLY A 23 6.65 -14.82 5.19
C GLY A 23 6.37 -15.96 4.22
N LEU A 24 5.78 -17.09 4.65
CA LEU A 24 5.38 -18.16 3.73
C LEU A 24 4.44 -17.66 2.62
N SER A 25 3.58 -16.67 2.91
CA SER A 25 2.70 -16.05 1.92
C SER A 25 3.47 -15.52 0.69
N ALA A 26 4.65 -14.94 0.91
CA ALA A 26 5.45 -14.39 -0.17
C ALA A 26 5.97 -15.46 -1.14
N LEU A 27 6.39 -16.63 -0.62
CA LEU A 27 6.81 -17.76 -1.45
C LEU A 27 5.63 -18.39 -2.19
N VAL A 28 4.45 -18.47 -1.57
CA VAL A 28 3.24 -18.98 -2.22
C VAL A 28 2.77 -18.04 -3.35
N LEU A 29 2.85 -16.72 -3.15
CA LEU A 29 2.57 -15.73 -4.21
C LEU A 29 3.58 -15.83 -5.35
N LEU A 30 4.87 -15.98 -5.02
CA LEU A 30 5.91 -16.14 -6.03
C LEU A 30 5.76 -17.45 -6.80
N GLU A 31 5.36 -18.54 -6.15
CA GLU A 31 5.09 -19.83 -6.80
C GLU A 31 4.01 -19.68 -7.86
N GLU A 32 2.90 -19.01 -7.53
CA GLU A 32 1.83 -18.72 -8.47
C GLU A 32 2.30 -17.83 -9.63
N LEU A 33 3.11 -16.81 -9.35
CA LEU A 33 3.69 -15.94 -10.37
C LEU A 33 4.57 -16.72 -11.35
N MET A 34 5.44 -17.60 -10.84
CA MET A 34 6.31 -18.44 -11.68
C MET A 34 5.51 -19.48 -12.49
N ARG A 35 4.39 -20.01 -11.97
CA ARG A 35 3.48 -20.87 -12.75
C ARG A 35 2.82 -20.14 -13.90
N ARG A 36 2.49 -18.86 -13.76
CA ARG A 36 1.92 -18.07 -14.87
C ARG A 36 2.97 -17.80 -15.93
N ILE A 37 4.20 -17.50 -15.55
CA ILE A 37 5.33 -17.40 -16.49
C ILE A 37 5.56 -18.73 -17.21
N GLN A 38 5.50 -19.86 -16.50
CA GLN A 38 5.55 -21.19 -17.10
C GLN A 38 4.50 -21.34 -18.20
N HIS A 39 3.25 -20.95 -17.93
CA HIS A 39 2.16 -21.04 -18.90
C HIS A 39 2.36 -20.11 -20.10
N LEU A 40 2.78 -18.85 -19.86
CA LEU A 40 3.05 -17.87 -20.91
C LEU A 40 4.15 -18.34 -21.88
N GLU A 41 5.15 -19.07 -21.37
CA GLU A 41 6.30 -19.55 -22.16
C GLU A 41 6.15 -20.99 -22.65
N GLY A 42 5.09 -21.71 -22.24
CA GLY A 42 4.88 -23.11 -22.58
C GLY A 42 5.96 -24.05 -22.03
N LEU A 43 6.46 -23.78 -20.81
CA LEU A 43 7.52 -24.57 -20.17
C LEU A 43 6.95 -25.82 -19.45
N ASP A 44 7.74 -26.89 -19.41
CA ASP A 44 7.35 -28.14 -18.72
C ASP A 44 7.23 -28.01 -17.20
N SER A 45 7.99 -27.08 -16.61
CA SER A 45 8.02 -26.82 -15.17
C SER A 45 8.19 -25.34 -14.86
N PRO A 46 7.75 -24.86 -13.68
CA PRO A 46 7.99 -23.47 -13.27
C PRO A 46 9.46 -23.08 -13.36
N PRO A 47 9.80 -21.95 -14.02
CA PRO A 47 11.17 -21.49 -14.08
C PRO A 47 11.71 -21.07 -12.71
N ARG A 48 13.03 -20.95 -12.59
CA ARG A 48 13.66 -20.46 -11.36
C ARG A 48 13.65 -18.93 -11.31
N PRO A 49 13.32 -18.30 -10.17
CA PRO A 49 13.23 -16.83 -10.08
C PRO A 49 14.50 -16.10 -10.52
N HIS A 50 15.69 -16.62 -10.17
CA HIS A 50 16.97 -16.01 -10.56
C HIS A 50 17.21 -15.91 -12.07
N GLN A 51 16.40 -16.57 -12.90
CA GLN A 51 16.47 -16.49 -14.37
C GLN A 51 15.66 -15.31 -14.92
N TYR A 52 14.68 -14.83 -14.15
CA TYR A 52 13.71 -13.82 -14.59
C TYR A 52 13.92 -12.47 -13.90
N PHE A 53 14.54 -12.46 -12.71
CA PHE A 53 14.88 -11.25 -11.98
C PHE A 53 16.37 -10.91 -12.12
N ASP A 54 16.68 -9.61 -12.27
CA ASP A 54 18.06 -9.12 -12.25
C ASP A 54 18.54 -8.83 -10.83
N LEU A 55 17.60 -8.56 -9.93
CA LEU A 55 17.85 -8.33 -8.52
C LEU A 55 16.68 -8.86 -7.68
N ILE A 56 17.00 -9.68 -6.69
CA ILE A 56 16.07 -10.13 -5.65
C ILE A 56 16.62 -9.65 -4.30
N ALA A 57 15.75 -9.02 -3.51
CA ALA A 57 16.15 -8.42 -2.25
C ALA A 57 15.10 -8.58 -1.16
N GLY A 58 15.53 -8.45 0.09
CA GLY A 58 14.61 -8.54 1.23
C GLY A 58 15.21 -8.21 2.59
N THR A 59 14.31 -8.13 3.57
CA THR A 59 14.62 -7.85 4.99
C THR A 59 14.10 -8.99 5.87
N GLY A 60 14.76 -9.27 7.01
CA GLY A 60 14.27 -10.26 7.98
C GLY A 60 14.09 -11.65 7.35
N THR A 61 12.89 -12.22 7.44
CA THR A 61 12.55 -13.47 6.74
C THR A 61 12.54 -13.34 5.22
N GLY A 62 12.24 -12.17 4.68
CA GLY A 62 12.33 -11.88 3.25
C GLY A 62 13.78 -11.92 2.74
N ALA A 63 14.76 -11.59 3.59
CA ALA A 63 16.18 -11.77 3.26
C ALA A 63 16.55 -13.26 3.09
N VAL A 64 16.02 -14.14 3.96
CA VAL A 64 16.21 -15.59 3.83
C VAL A 64 15.66 -16.09 2.51
N GLN A 65 14.44 -15.66 2.17
CA GLN A 65 13.79 -16.02 0.91
C GLN A 65 14.57 -15.47 -0.30
N ALA A 66 15.01 -14.21 -0.27
CA ALA A 66 15.83 -13.62 -1.31
C ALA A 66 17.12 -14.43 -1.56
N CYS A 67 17.83 -14.82 -0.48
CA CYS A 67 19.01 -15.66 -0.58
C CYS A 67 18.70 -17.07 -1.12
N MET A 68 17.61 -17.72 -0.69
CA MET A 68 17.18 -19.02 -1.23
C MET A 68 16.95 -18.93 -2.75
N LEU A 69 16.24 -17.90 -3.20
CA LEU A 69 15.76 -17.79 -4.58
C LEU A 69 16.84 -17.29 -5.55
N ALA A 70 17.69 -16.34 -5.14
CA ALA A 70 18.73 -15.74 -5.98
C ALA A 70 20.12 -16.33 -5.75
N ARG A 71 20.64 -16.24 -4.51
CA ARG A 71 22.03 -16.65 -4.19
C ARG A 71 22.22 -18.16 -4.20
N LEU A 72 21.24 -18.90 -3.70
CA LEU A 72 21.20 -20.36 -3.66
C LEU A 72 20.45 -20.96 -4.87
N ARG A 73 19.81 -20.11 -5.69
CA ARG A 73 19.14 -20.50 -6.95
C ARG A 73 18.15 -21.64 -6.78
N MET A 74 17.47 -21.68 -5.63
CA MET A 74 16.48 -22.72 -5.32
C MET A 74 15.24 -22.59 -6.20
N PRO A 75 14.68 -23.71 -6.67
CA PRO A 75 13.27 -23.78 -7.09
C PRO A 75 12.33 -23.29 -5.98
N VAL A 76 11.19 -22.70 -6.35
CA VAL A 76 10.29 -22.05 -5.39
C VAL A 76 9.65 -23.06 -4.43
N ASP A 77 9.28 -24.24 -4.92
CA ASP A 77 8.76 -25.36 -4.14
C ASP A 77 9.76 -25.83 -3.06
N LEU A 78 11.03 -25.99 -3.42
CA LEU A 78 12.09 -26.33 -2.48
C LEU A 78 12.34 -25.20 -1.46
N ALA A 79 12.23 -23.94 -1.89
CA ALA A 79 12.32 -22.79 -1.00
C ALA A 79 11.15 -22.77 0.01
N ILE A 80 9.92 -23.11 -0.41
CA ILE A 80 8.76 -23.25 0.47
C ILE A 80 9.01 -24.32 1.54
N GLU A 81 9.47 -25.51 1.14
CA GLU A 81 9.76 -26.59 2.07
C GLU A 81 10.89 -26.22 3.05
N SER A 82 11.98 -25.65 2.53
CA SER A 82 13.12 -25.21 3.33
C SER A 82 12.73 -24.14 4.34
N TYR A 83 11.87 -23.21 3.94
CA TYR A 83 11.35 -22.15 4.79
C TYR A 83 10.39 -22.68 5.86
N ALA A 84 9.50 -23.61 5.52
CA ALA A 84 8.60 -24.24 6.48
C ALA A 84 9.39 -25.01 7.56
N ASN A 85 10.43 -25.74 7.16
CA ASN A 85 11.32 -26.45 8.08
C ASN A 85 12.10 -25.48 8.97
N LEU A 86 12.64 -24.39 8.41
CA LEU A 86 13.28 -23.32 9.18
C LEU A 86 12.32 -22.74 10.23
N ALA A 87 11.12 -22.35 9.81
CA ALA A 87 10.12 -21.79 10.70
C ALA A 87 9.77 -22.75 11.85
N LYS A 88 9.56 -24.03 11.53
CA LYS A 88 9.31 -25.08 12.53
C LYS A 88 10.45 -25.18 13.54
N GLU A 89 11.69 -25.33 13.10
CA GLU A 89 12.83 -25.55 13.99
C GLU A 89 13.20 -24.31 14.83
N VAL A 90 13.02 -23.12 14.27
CA VAL A 90 13.39 -21.85 14.91
C VAL A 90 12.32 -21.41 15.90
N PHE A 91 11.04 -21.56 15.55
CA PHE A 91 9.94 -21.05 16.37
C PHE A 91 9.30 -22.10 17.31
N SER A 92 9.67 -23.39 17.22
CA SER A 92 9.13 -24.41 18.15
C SER A 92 9.73 -24.38 19.56
N GLU A 93 10.95 -23.86 19.74
CA GLU A 93 11.66 -23.86 21.03
C GLU A 93 11.85 -22.45 21.60
N ARG A 94 10.99 -22.08 22.57
CA ARG A 94 11.08 -20.81 23.29
C ARG A 94 12.05 -20.86 24.47
N LYS A 95 12.71 -19.74 24.76
CA LYS A 95 13.50 -19.54 25.98
C LYS A 95 12.61 -19.06 27.12
N TRP A 96 12.85 -19.60 28.32
CA TRP A 96 12.18 -19.19 29.55
C TRP A 96 12.99 -18.17 30.37
N PHE A 97 14.30 -18.06 30.11
CA PHE A 97 15.22 -17.15 30.80
C PHE A 97 16.26 -16.56 29.82
N GLY A 98 16.68 -15.31 30.05
CA GLY A 98 17.66 -14.59 29.22
C GLY A 98 17.03 -13.74 28.11
N SER A 99 17.85 -12.95 27.39
CA SER A 99 17.36 -12.06 26.31
C SER A 99 17.05 -12.81 25.00
N GLY A 100 15.99 -12.35 24.33
CA GLY A 100 15.40 -12.89 23.10
C GLY A 100 14.50 -14.10 23.35
N THR A 101 13.35 -14.16 22.66
CA THR A 101 12.36 -15.23 22.80
C THR A 101 12.85 -16.60 22.28
N PHE A 102 13.72 -16.61 21.27
CA PHE A 102 14.17 -17.81 20.55
C PHE A 102 15.68 -18.04 20.63
N LYS A 103 16.12 -19.26 20.30
CA LYS A 103 17.53 -19.68 20.32
C LYS A 103 18.22 -19.32 19.00
N ALA A 104 19.16 -18.36 19.05
CA ALA A 104 20.01 -18.01 17.91
C ALA A 104 20.85 -19.20 17.38
N THR A 105 21.15 -20.18 18.23
CA THR A 105 21.85 -21.41 17.81
C THR A 105 21.01 -22.25 16.84
N LYS A 106 19.70 -22.41 17.09
CA LYS A 106 18.79 -23.14 16.20
C LYS A 106 18.64 -22.43 14.85
N LEU A 107 18.55 -21.10 14.89
CA LEU A 107 18.53 -20.28 13.68
C LEU A 107 19.81 -20.49 12.86
N LYS A 108 20.99 -20.38 13.50
CA LYS A 108 22.27 -20.69 12.87
C LYS A 108 22.29 -22.09 12.27
N ASP A 109 21.99 -23.12 13.07
CA ASP A 109 22.05 -24.52 12.63
C ASP A 109 21.16 -24.77 11.40
N SER A 110 19.97 -24.16 11.38
CA SER A 110 19.05 -24.30 10.26
C SER A 110 19.50 -23.57 9.01
N LEU A 111 20.02 -22.34 9.14
CA LEU A 111 20.55 -21.59 8.01
C LEU A 111 21.80 -22.25 7.43
N THR A 112 22.71 -22.73 8.29
CA THR A 112 23.90 -23.48 7.87
C THR A 112 23.53 -24.76 7.12
N ARG A 113 22.47 -25.46 7.53
CA ARG A 113 21.96 -26.65 6.83
C ARG A 113 21.37 -26.31 5.47
N ILE A 114 20.57 -25.25 5.36
CA ILE A 114 20.03 -24.76 4.07
C ILE A 114 21.18 -24.45 3.09
N THR A 115 22.20 -23.73 3.55
CA THR A 115 23.39 -23.40 2.75
C THR A 115 24.12 -24.68 2.33
N ARG A 116 24.48 -25.55 3.28
CA ARG A 116 25.20 -26.81 3.02
C ARG A 116 24.47 -27.70 2.03
N ASN A 117 23.15 -27.86 2.17
CA ASN A 117 22.36 -28.72 1.29
C ASN A 117 22.38 -28.24 -0.17
N THR A 118 22.62 -26.95 -0.40
CA THR A 118 22.62 -26.36 -1.74
C THR A 118 24.03 -26.26 -2.32
N THR A 119 25.01 -25.84 -1.52
CA THR A 119 26.35 -25.48 -1.99
C THR A 119 27.41 -26.54 -1.67
N GLY A 120 27.11 -27.49 -0.78
CA GLY A 120 28.09 -28.39 -0.17
C GLY A 120 28.98 -27.71 0.88
N ASN A 121 28.94 -26.38 1.00
CA ASN A 121 29.77 -25.59 1.90
C ASN A 121 28.91 -24.83 2.93
N PRO A 122 28.91 -25.23 4.21
CA PRO A 122 28.15 -24.53 5.25
C PRO A 122 28.54 -23.06 5.41
N ASP A 123 29.80 -22.72 5.15
CA ASP A 123 30.39 -21.39 5.31
C ASP A 123 30.58 -20.71 3.95
N GLU A 124 29.65 -20.96 3.02
CA GLU A 124 29.65 -20.31 1.72
C GLU A 124 29.60 -18.77 1.88
N PRO A 125 30.53 -18.02 1.26
CA PRO A 125 30.51 -16.56 1.27
C PRO A 125 29.25 -16.00 0.60
N LEU A 126 28.70 -14.90 1.15
CA LEU A 126 27.59 -14.21 0.48
C LEU A 126 28.00 -13.71 -0.91
N ILE A 127 29.20 -13.10 -1.01
CA ILE A 127 29.75 -12.58 -2.27
C ILE A 127 30.10 -13.75 -3.21
N GLU A 128 29.63 -13.68 -4.45
CA GLU A 128 29.97 -14.65 -5.50
C GLU A 128 31.34 -14.32 -6.11
N SER A 129 32.30 -15.23 -5.93
CA SER A 129 33.62 -15.13 -6.55
C SER A 129 33.54 -15.44 -8.06
N ARG A 130 33.75 -14.44 -8.91
CA ARG A 130 33.83 -14.54 -10.40
C ARG A 130 32.53 -14.98 -11.08
N PRO A 131 31.48 -14.15 -11.06
CA PRO A 131 30.30 -14.42 -11.86
C PRO A 131 30.63 -14.38 -13.36
N THR A 132 30.54 -15.52 -14.04
CA THR A 132 30.59 -15.56 -15.50
C THR A 132 29.20 -15.22 -16.05
N GLY A 133 29.06 -14.04 -16.69
CA GLY A 133 27.82 -13.60 -17.34
C GLY A 133 26.90 -12.74 -16.46
N THR A 134 25.70 -12.45 -16.97
CA THR A 134 24.65 -11.74 -16.23
C THR A 134 23.96 -12.72 -15.27
N TYR A 135 23.93 -12.40 -13.98
CA TYR A 135 23.32 -13.23 -12.93
C TYR A 135 22.43 -12.37 -12.03
N CYS A 136 21.44 -13.00 -11.40
CA CYS A 136 20.57 -12.33 -10.46
C CYS A 136 21.35 -11.92 -9.21
N LYS A 137 21.38 -10.62 -8.94
CA LYS A 137 22.00 -10.05 -7.75
C LYS A 137 21.12 -10.26 -6.53
N THR A 138 21.75 -10.54 -5.38
CA THR A 138 21.06 -10.63 -4.09
C THR A 138 21.48 -9.47 -3.20
N LEU A 139 20.50 -8.78 -2.62
CA LEU A 139 20.70 -7.65 -1.73
C LEU A 139 19.81 -7.80 -0.49
N VAL A 140 20.39 -7.82 0.70
CA VAL A 140 19.62 -7.96 1.95
C VAL A 140 20.05 -6.93 2.99
N PHE A 141 19.16 -6.63 3.93
CA PHE A 141 19.35 -5.51 4.86
C PHE A 141 19.34 -5.95 6.32
N ALA A 142 20.22 -5.34 7.12
CA ALA A 142 20.18 -5.37 8.59
C ALA A 142 20.46 -3.95 9.14
N MET A 143 20.11 -3.69 10.39
CA MET A 143 20.40 -2.41 11.05
C MET A 143 21.63 -2.55 11.95
N SER A 144 22.40 -1.48 12.08
CA SER A 144 23.48 -1.43 13.07
C SER A 144 22.89 -1.41 14.49
N GLY A 145 23.37 -2.30 15.36
CA GLY A 145 22.98 -2.35 16.77
C GLY A 145 23.36 -1.10 17.57
N HIS A 146 24.27 -0.26 17.08
CA HIS A 146 24.70 0.97 17.74
C HIS A 146 24.06 2.24 17.18
N ASN A 147 23.53 2.19 15.95
CA ASN A 147 23.02 3.36 15.22
C ASN A 147 21.56 3.17 14.74
N MET A 148 20.69 2.65 15.61
CA MET A 148 19.27 2.42 15.27
C MET A 148 18.52 3.71 14.89
N ARG A 149 18.88 4.85 15.49
CA ARG A 149 18.16 6.13 15.32
C ARG A 149 18.27 6.75 13.93
N ALA A 150 19.27 6.36 13.14
CA ALA A 150 19.47 6.93 11.82
C ALA A 150 18.47 6.39 10.78
N GLY A 151 17.82 5.24 11.03
CA GLY A 151 16.92 4.62 10.04
C GLY A 151 17.63 4.20 8.74
N ILE A 152 18.96 4.15 8.72
CA ILE A 152 19.76 3.80 7.55
C ILE A 152 20.18 2.33 7.69
N PRO A 153 19.65 1.42 6.87
CA PRO A 153 20.03 0.02 6.90
C PRO A 153 21.40 -0.20 6.27
N ILE A 154 22.09 -1.24 6.73
CA ILE A 154 23.33 -1.75 6.14
C ILE A 154 22.94 -2.81 5.10
N ALA A 155 23.42 -2.62 3.88
CA ALA A 155 23.24 -3.52 2.76
C ALA A 155 24.32 -4.62 2.75
N PHE A 156 23.88 -5.86 2.64
CA PHE A 156 24.70 -7.04 2.41
C PHE A 156 24.45 -7.53 0.97
N ARG A 157 25.52 -7.74 0.21
CA ARG A 157 25.47 -7.94 -1.24
C ARG A 157 26.11 -9.25 -1.64
N SER A 158 25.52 -9.94 -2.62
CA SER A 158 26.18 -11.07 -3.27
C SER A 158 27.22 -10.66 -4.33
N TYR A 159 27.46 -9.35 -4.48
CA TYR A 159 28.30 -8.76 -5.52
C TYR A 159 29.19 -7.65 -4.94
N PRO A 160 30.34 -7.36 -5.58
CA PRO A 160 31.17 -6.23 -5.20
C PRO A 160 30.47 -4.90 -5.51
N ALA A 161 30.60 -3.94 -4.60
CA ALA A 161 30.14 -2.57 -4.68
C ALA A 161 31.34 -1.62 -4.52
N ALA A 162 31.36 -0.54 -5.31
CA ALA A 162 32.47 0.42 -5.30
C ALA A 162 32.58 1.21 -3.98
N SER A 163 31.46 1.37 -3.26
CA SER A 163 31.39 2.05 -1.98
C SER A 163 30.52 1.24 -1.01
N SER A 164 30.82 1.34 0.29
CA SER A 164 30.02 0.73 1.37
C SER A 164 29.75 -0.77 1.17
N GLN A 165 30.82 -1.54 0.89
CA GLN A 165 30.80 -2.98 0.54
C GLN A 165 30.03 -3.89 1.53
N GLY A 166 29.76 -3.42 2.75
CA GLY A 166 29.24 -4.24 3.84
C GLY A 166 30.34 -5.16 4.40
N PRO A 167 30.10 -5.81 5.55
CA PRO A 167 31.08 -6.72 6.13
C PRO A 167 31.21 -8.00 5.27
N GLU A 168 32.43 -8.53 5.17
CA GLU A 168 32.64 -9.87 4.62
C GLU A 168 32.02 -10.90 5.57
N CYS A 169 31.13 -11.72 5.03
CA CYS A 169 30.40 -12.71 5.81
C CYS A 169 29.90 -13.87 4.94
N THR A 170 29.63 -14.98 5.61
CA THR A 170 28.96 -16.14 5.04
C THR A 170 27.46 -15.89 4.91
N ILE A 171 26.79 -16.67 4.05
CA ILE A 171 25.34 -16.59 3.85
C ILE A 171 24.59 -16.73 5.19
N TRP A 172 24.99 -17.68 6.04
CA TRP A 172 24.28 -17.92 7.30
C TRP A 172 24.50 -16.80 8.33
N GLU A 173 25.68 -16.18 8.36
CA GLU A 173 25.96 -15.02 9.23
C GLU A 173 25.12 -13.83 8.83
N THR A 174 25.05 -13.53 7.52
CA THR A 174 24.19 -12.47 7.00
C THR A 174 22.74 -12.69 7.42
N LEU A 175 22.20 -13.90 7.19
CA LEU A 175 20.80 -14.20 7.46
C LEU A 175 20.48 -14.22 8.97
N CYS A 176 21.43 -14.63 9.82
CA CYS A 176 21.31 -14.46 11.27
C CYS A 176 21.23 -12.98 11.66
N ALA A 177 22.04 -12.12 11.07
CA ALA A 177 22.01 -10.68 11.32
C ALA A 177 20.69 -10.04 10.86
N THR A 178 20.17 -10.40 9.69
CA THR A 178 18.89 -9.86 9.21
C THR A 178 17.72 -10.31 10.05
N MET A 179 17.77 -11.49 10.67
CA MET A 179 16.69 -12.02 11.52
C MET A 179 16.83 -11.66 13.00
N ALA A 180 17.88 -10.93 13.41
CA ALA A 180 18.20 -10.63 14.80
C ALA A 180 17.28 -9.55 15.42
N HIS A 181 15.96 -9.76 15.39
CA HIS A 181 14.98 -8.83 15.96
C HIS A 181 15.10 -8.84 17.49
N PRO A 182 15.33 -7.71 18.18
CA PRO A 182 15.66 -7.68 19.62
C PRO A 182 14.69 -8.42 20.55
N GLU A 183 13.40 -8.42 20.21
CA GLU A 183 12.36 -9.15 20.96
C GLU A 183 12.39 -10.67 20.71
N LEU A 184 12.88 -11.11 19.54
CA LEU A 184 12.86 -12.52 19.11
C LEU A 184 14.23 -13.19 19.28
N PHE A 185 15.31 -12.49 18.97
CA PHE A 185 16.67 -12.99 18.97
C PHE A 185 17.63 -11.94 19.56
N LYS A 186 18.80 -12.41 20.03
CA LYS A 186 19.89 -11.51 20.41
C LYS A 186 20.49 -10.89 19.15
N SER A 187 21.06 -9.69 19.28
CA SER A 187 21.86 -9.06 18.23
C SER A 187 22.96 -10.02 17.75
N PHE A 188 23.29 -9.93 16.47
CA PHE A 188 24.28 -10.78 15.84
C PHE A 188 25.55 -9.98 15.55
N GLU A 189 26.72 -10.54 15.87
CA GLU A 189 28.00 -9.88 15.64
C GLU A 189 28.67 -10.46 14.40
N ILE A 190 29.07 -9.60 13.46
CA ILE A 190 29.86 -9.96 12.28
C ILE A 190 31.19 -9.19 12.32
N GLY A 191 32.29 -9.88 12.01
CA GLY A 191 33.64 -9.32 11.97
C GLY A 191 34.66 -10.17 12.72
N GLY A 192 35.95 -9.82 12.54
CA GLY A 192 37.06 -10.51 13.17
C GLY A 192 37.18 -10.26 14.69
N SER A 193 38.12 -10.92 15.34
CA SER A 193 38.32 -10.88 16.81
C SER A 193 38.58 -9.47 17.37
N LEU A 194 39.09 -8.53 16.56
CA LEU A 194 39.47 -7.18 16.98
C LEU A 194 38.41 -6.10 16.71
N LEU A 195 37.55 -6.30 15.70
CA LEU A 195 36.54 -5.33 15.29
C LEU A 195 35.26 -6.07 14.94
N LYS A 196 34.35 -6.15 15.92
CA LYS A 196 33.03 -6.74 15.74
C LYS A 196 31.99 -5.65 15.54
N GLN A 197 31.14 -5.84 14.54
CA GLN A 197 29.99 -4.99 14.29
C GLN A 197 28.74 -5.73 14.74
N SER A 198 27.95 -5.09 15.59
CA SER A 198 26.66 -5.62 16.05
C SER A 198 25.55 -5.24 15.07
N PHE A 199 24.72 -6.22 14.72
CA PHE A 199 23.59 -6.10 13.80
C PHE A 199 22.30 -6.59 14.44
N ILE A 200 21.19 -5.97 14.03
CA ILE A 200 19.82 -6.35 14.39
C ILE A 200 18.94 -6.34 13.14
N ASP A 201 17.73 -6.89 13.26
CA ASP A 201 16.76 -6.95 12.17
C ASP A 201 16.43 -5.54 11.63
N ALA A 202 16.51 -5.40 10.30
CA ALA A 202 16.13 -4.17 9.61
C ALA A 202 14.62 -3.94 9.52
N GLY A 203 13.79 -4.92 9.90
CA GLY A 203 12.35 -4.73 10.10
C GLY A 203 12.03 -3.56 11.02
N LEU A 204 12.96 -3.20 11.92
CA LEU A 204 12.91 -1.98 12.73
C LEU A 204 13.20 -0.71 11.90
N GLY A 205 12.27 -0.36 11.01
CA GLY A 205 12.28 0.86 10.20
C GLY A 205 12.67 0.70 8.72
N CYS A 206 12.85 -0.55 8.26
CA CYS A 206 13.08 -0.89 6.86
C CYS A 206 12.51 -2.29 6.55
N ASN A 207 11.25 -2.54 6.93
CA ASN A 207 10.64 -3.86 6.70
C ASN A 207 10.31 -4.11 5.22
N ASN A 208 9.87 -3.07 4.52
CA ASN A 208 9.76 -3.04 3.07
C ASN A 208 10.98 -2.28 2.50
N PRO A 209 12.02 -2.99 2.04
CA PRO A 209 13.28 -2.36 1.64
C PRO A 209 13.26 -1.68 0.27
N LEU A 210 12.10 -1.56 -0.39
CA LEU A 210 12.02 -1.19 -1.80
C LEU A 210 12.65 0.18 -2.12
N SER A 211 12.50 1.17 -1.24
CA SER A 211 13.16 2.48 -1.42
C SER A 211 14.69 2.36 -1.53
N HIS A 212 15.30 1.55 -0.66
CA HIS A 212 16.75 1.32 -0.65
C HIS A 212 17.19 0.45 -1.83
N ILE A 213 16.36 -0.52 -2.24
CA ILE A 213 16.61 -1.35 -3.41
C ILE A 213 16.66 -0.50 -4.68
N LEU A 214 15.72 0.43 -4.86
CA LEU A 214 15.69 1.29 -6.06
C LEU A 214 16.91 2.22 -6.13
N ALA A 215 17.36 2.76 -4.99
CA ALA A 215 18.60 3.55 -4.92
C ALA A 215 19.85 2.71 -5.29
N GLU A 216 19.90 1.46 -4.85
CA GLU A 216 20.96 0.52 -5.23
C GLU A 216 20.89 0.18 -6.73
N VAL A 217 19.70 -0.09 -7.27
CA VAL A 217 19.48 -0.37 -8.70
C VAL A 217 19.97 0.78 -9.58
N LYS A 218 19.67 2.03 -9.20
CA LYS A 218 20.17 3.23 -9.90
C LYS A 218 21.69 3.25 -9.94
N THR A 219 22.34 2.93 -8.83
CA THR A 219 23.81 2.90 -8.73
C THR A 219 24.41 1.76 -9.55
N LEU A 220 23.78 0.59 -9.55
CA LEU A 220 24.25 -0.60 -10.25
C LEU A 220 24.04 -0.55 -11.76
N TYR A 221 22.98 0.11 -12.20
CA TYR A 221 22.51 0.07 -13.57
C TYR A 221 22.13 1.47 -14.11
N PRO A 222 23.03 2.46 -14.09
CA PRO A 222 22.70 3.87 -14.33
C PRO A 222 22.10 4.16 -15.72
N GLU A 223 22.40 3.34 -16.73
CA GLU A 223 21.93 3.53 -18.12
C GLU A 223 20.85 2.52 -18.54
N ARG A 224 20.32 1.74 -17.59
CA ARG A 224 19.30 0.73 -17.86
C ARG A 224 17.90 1.28 -17.60
N GLN A 225 16.91 0.52 -18.04
CA GLN A 225 15.51 0.77 -17.73
C GLN A 225 14.93 -0.41 -16.97
N VAL A 226 14.01 -0.13 -16.05
CA VAL A 226 13.20 -1.10 -15.31
C VAL A 226 12.00 -1.49 -16.15
N ALA A 227 11.72 -2.79 -16.21
CA ALA A 227 10.52 -3.38 -16.77
C ALA A 227 9.47 -3.64 -15.69
N SER A 228 9.87 -4.25 -14.58
CA SER A 228 8.94 -4.55 -13.50
C SER A 228 9.59 -4.46 -12.12
N VAL A 229 8.78 -4.04 -11.15
CA VAL A 229 9.08 -3.98 -9.73
C VAL A 229 7.99 -4.74 -9.00
N ILE A 230 8.34 -5.94 -8.54
CA ILE A 230 7.45 -6.79 -7.76
C ILE A 230 7.80 -6.61 -6.29
N SER A 231 6.85 -6.12 -5.49
CA SER A 231 6.98 -5.98 -4.04
C SER A 231 6.00 -6.94 -3.37
N ILE A 232 6.50 -7.90 -2.61
CA ILE A 232 5.68 -8.90 -1.93
C ILE A 232 5.71 -8.66 -0.42
N GLY A 233 4.54 -8.31 0.11
CA GLY A 233 4.31 -8.10 1.54
C GLY A 233 3.92 -9.37 2.27
N THR A 234 4.12 -9.38 3.58
CA THR A 234 3.84 -10.52 4.47
C THR A 234 2.59 -10.31 5.34
N GLY A 235 1.71 -9.38 4.94
CA GLY A 235 0.44 -9.09 5.61
C GLY A 235 0.23 -7.63 5.99
N HIS A 236 -1.02 -7.27 6.27
CA HIS A 236 -1.44 -5.90 6.61
C HIS A 236 -1.61 -5.73 8.13
N THR A 237 -1.42 -4.53 8.66
CA THR A 237 -1.73 -4.09 10.03
C THR A 237 -3.15 -4.48 10.47
N ARG A 238 -4.15 -4.39 9.58
CA ARG A 238 -5.54 -4.78 9.84
C ARG A 238 -5.70 -6.28 10.08
N THR A 239 -4.72 -7.09 9.67
CA THR A 239 -4.64 -8.53 9.97
C THR A 239 -3.84 -8.83 11.23
N ILE A 240 -3.57 -7.86 12.12
CA ILE A 240 -2.90 -8.13 13.40
C ILE A 240 -3.91 -7.82 14.52
N ARG A 241 -4.49 -8.85 15.15
CA ARG A 241 -5.31 -8.66 16.35
C ARG A 241 -4.42 -8.54 17.60
N ILE A 242 -4.62 -7.49 18.38
CA ILE A 242 -4.11 -7.40 19.75
C ILE A 242 -5.08 -8.20 20.63
N PRO A 243 -4.63 -9.24 21.36
CA PRO A 243 -5.51 -9.99 22.25
C PRO A 243 -6.13 -9.10 23.31
N ASP A 244 -7.42 -9.29 23.58
CA ASP A 244 -8.14 -8.54 24.62
C ASP A 244 -7.61 -8.93 26.01
N ARG A 245 -7.47 -7.95 26.91
CA ARG A 245 -6.79 -8.11 28.23
C ARG A 245 -7.48 -9.12 29.16
N SER A 246 -8.69 -9.56 28.83
CA SER A 246 -9.55 -10.39 29.66
C SER A 246 -9.33 -11.90 29.52
N THR A 247 -8.56 -12.37 28.53
CA THR A 247 -8.37 -13.82 28.29
C THR A 247 -6.95 -14.26 28.66
N MET A 248 -6.84 -15.13 29.66
CA MET A 248 -5.59 -15.68 30.17
C MET A 248 -4.92 -16.62 29.14
N ARG A 249 -4.12 -16.04 28.23
CA ARG A 249 -2.92 -16.65 27.59
C ARG A 249 -2.19 -15.59 26.76
N GLN A 250 -1.48 -14.68 27.44
CA GLN A 250 -0.45 -13.87 26.76
C GLN A 250 0.73 -14.79 26.42
N LEU A 251 0.87 -15.16 25.15
CA LEU A 251 2.00 -15.94 24.65
C LEU A 251 3.21 -15.07 24.27
N LEU A 252 3.04 -13.76 24.11
CA LEU A 252 4.10 -12.80 23.76
C LEU A 252 4.03 -11.54 24.65
N PRO A 253 5.18 -10.92 24.99
CA PRO A 253 5.22 -9.63 25.67
C PRO A 253 4.54 -8.51 24.84
N THR A 254 3.91 -7.53 25.51
CA THR A 254 3.26 -6.37 24.86
C THR A 254 4.22 -5.60 23.94
N ALA A 255 5.50 -5.50 24.31
CA ALA A 255 6.54 -4.85 23.51
C ALA A 255 6.75 -5.55 22.15
N THR A 256 6.68 -6.88 22.11
CA THR A 256 6.79 -7.68 20.90
C THR A 256 5.61 -7.42 19.96
N ILE A 257 4.37 -7.35 20.47
CA ILE A 257 3.17 -7.01 19.68
C ILE A 257 3.28 -5.60 19.09
N GLN A 258 3.75 -4.63 19.89
CA GLN A 258 3.92 -3.25 19.44
C GLN A 258 5.00 -3.12 18.36
N ALA A 259 6.13 -3.83 18.51
CA ALA A 259 7.16 -3.89 17.48
C ALA A 259 6.62 -4.48 16.17
N MET A 260 5.87 -5.58 16.25
CA MET A 260 5.24 -6.22 15.07
C MET A 260 4.25 -5.29 14.36
N LYS A 261 3.50 -4.48 15.12
CA LYS A 261 2.62 -3.46 14.55
C LYS A 261 3.41 -2.37 13.82
N GLY A 262 4.48 -1.87 14.45
CA GLY A 262 5.37 -0.86 13.84
C GLY A 262 6.03 -1.34 12.54
N ILE A 263 6.45 -2.61 12.49
CA ILE A 263 7.00 -3.26 11.28
C ILE A 263 5.98 -3.25 10.12
N ALA A 264 4.72 -3.57 10.40
CA ALA A 264 3.67 -3.59 9.40
C ALA A 264 3.26 -2.17 8.94
N GLU A 265 3.16 -1.23 9.89
CA GLU A 265 2.88 0.19 9.60
C GLU A 265 3.98 0.81 8.70
N ASP A 266 5.25 0.49 8.96
CA ASP A 266 6.40 0.92 8.14
C ASP A 266 6.31 0.35 6.71
N ALA A 267 6.03 -0.95 6.57
CA ALA A 267 5.94 -1.61 5.27
C ALA A 267 4.80 -1.04 4.39
N GLU A 268 3.65 -0.72 5.01
CA GLU A 268 2.51 -0.07 4.36
C GLU A 268 2.85 1.35 3.91
N LYS A 269 3.50 2.13 4.78
CA LYS A 269 3.93 3.49 4.43
C LYS A 269 4.85 3.50 3.21
N VAL A 270 5.83 2.60 3.15
CA VAL A 270 6.70 2.47 1.97
C VAL A 270 5.90 2.03 0.74
N ALA A 271 4.96 1.09 0.88
CA ALA A 271 4.14 0.63 -0.23
C ALA A 271 3.25 1.75 -0.82
N GLU A 272 2.66 2.60 0.02
CA GLU A 272 1.89 3.78 -0.37
C GLU A 272 2.76 4.84 -1.05
N ASP A 273 3.97 5.10 -0.53
CA ASP A 273 4.96 5.96 -1.17
C ASP A 273 5.33 5.45 -2.56
N MET A 274 5.57 4.15 -2.73
CA MET A 274 5.89 3.56 -4.02
C MET A 274 4.69 3.62 -4.98
N ALA A 275 3.47 3.37 -4.50
CA ALA A 275 2.27 3.53 -5.32
C ALA A 275 2.14 4.96 -5.88
N ARG A 276 2.49 5.99 -5.08
CA ARG A 276 2.55 7.38 -5.54
C ARG A 276 3.68 7.61 -6.56
N ARG A 277 4.88 7.09 -6.30
CA ARG A 277 6.04 7.26 -7.21
C ARG A 277 5.80 6.64 -8.60
N PHE A 278 5.14 5.50 -8.66
CA PHE A 278 4.84 4.75 -9.88
C PHE A 278 3.44 5.03 -10.46
N ARG A 279 2.70 6.02 -9.94
CA ARG A 279 1.31 6.32 -10.38
C ARG A 279 1.15 6.60 -11.87
N SER A 280 2.20 7.15 -12.48
CA SER A 280 2.27 7.51 -13.91
C SER A 280 2.69 6.35 -14.80
N THR A 281 3.12 5.23 -14.22
CA THR A 281 3.62 4.06 -14.93
C THR A 281 2.60 2.93 -14.83
N SER A 282 1.93 2.61 -15.92
CA SER A 282 1.04 1.44 -15.96
C SER A 282 1.86 0.18 -16.17
N GLY A 283 1.65 -0.84 -15.32
CA GLY A 283 2.24 -2.17 -15.51
C GLY A 283 3.71 -2.32 -15.09
N VAL A 284 4.27 -1.39 -14.32
CA VAL A 284 5.65 -1.47 -13.83
C VAL A 284 5.73 -1.91 -12.37
N TYR A 285 4.97 -1.28 -11.47
CA TYR A 285 4.99 -1.59 -10.04
C TYR A 285 3.79 -2.44 -9.62
N PHE A 286 4.07 -3.54 -8.92
CA PHE A 286 3.06 -4.47 -8.40
C PHE A 286 3.33 -4.73 -6.93
N ARG A 287 2.37 -4.35 -6.07
CA ARG A 287 2.39 -4.70 -4.65
C ARG A 287 1.42 -5.85 -4.40
N LEU A 288 1.95 -6.99 -3.97
CA LEU A 288 1.17 -8.18 -3.62
C LEU A 288 1.30 -8.41 -2.11
N SER A 289 0.24 -8.18 -1.35
CA SER A 289 0.24 -8.37 0.10
C SER A 289 -1.13 -8.81 0.55
N VAL A 290 -1.20 -9.95 1.23
CA VAL A 290 -2.46 -10.51 1.73
C VAL A 290 -3.07 -9.56 2.76
N ASP A 291 -4.29 -9.11 2.50
CA ASP A 291 -4.96 -8.01 3.21
C ASP A 291 -6.05 -8.47 4.19
N GLN A 292 -6.51 -9.72 4.07
CA GLN A 292 -7.48 -10.36 4.95
C GLN A 292 -7.13 -11.83 5.25
N GLY A 293 -7.75 -12.41 6.27
CA GLY A 293 -7.58 -13.82 6.68
C GLY A 293 -6.46 -14.05 7.68
N MET A 294 -5.40 -13.22 7.67
CA MET A 294 -4.24 -13.41 8.55
C MET A 294 -4.42 -12.82 9.96
N GLN A 295 -5.63 -12.40 10.35
CA GLN A 295 -5.95 -11.76 11.65
C GLN A 295 -5.51 -12.59 12.87
N SER A 296 -5.56 -13.92 12.74
CA SER A 296 -5.26 -14.93 13.75
C SER A 296 -3.83 -15.44 13.72
N VAL A 297 -3.05 -15.09 12.68
CA VAL A 297 -1.72 -15.65 12.48
C VAL A 297 -0.67 -14.81 13.19
N GLU A 298 -0.09 -15.37 14.25
CA GLU A 298 1.03 -14.75 14.96
C GLU A 298 2.35 -15.02 14.19
N MET A 299 3.30 -14.08 14.23
CA MET A 299 4.54 -14.16 13.44
C MET A 299 5.50 -15.28 13.88
N ASP A 300 5.24 -15.95 15.01
CA ASP A 300 6.07 -16.98 15.60
C ASP A 300 5.34 -18.33 15.81
N ARG A 301 4.12 -18.47 15.30
CA ARG A 301 3.33 -19.71 15.35
C ARG A 301 3.57 -20.57 14.12
N TRP A 302 4.63 -21.37 14.14
CA TRP A 302 4.95 -22.28 13.03
C TRP A 302 3.81 -23.26 12.70
N ASP A 303 2.96 -23.58 13.67
CA ASP A 303 1.78 -24.44 13.53
C ASP A 303 0.68 -23.82 12.63
N GLN A 304 0.75 -22.53 12.31
CA GLN A 304 -0.18 -21.81 11.46
C GLN A 304 0.28 -21.67 9.99
N LEU A 305 1.39 -22.31 9.59
CA LEU A 305 1.89 -22.25 8.20
C LEU A 305 0.84 -22.70 7.17
N SER A 306 0.05 -23.74 7.49
CA SER A 306 -1.04 -24.20 6.62
C SER A 306 -2.13 -23.14 6.46
N GLU A 307 -2.50 -22.47 7.55
CA GLU A 307 -3.48 -21.38 7.57
C GLU A 307 -2.98 -20.20 6.71
N VAL A 308 -1.70 -19.82 6.82
CA VAL A 308 -1.08 -18.79 5.96
C VAL A 308 -1.21 -19.15 4.48
N ALA A 309 -0.90 -20.40 4.11
CA ALA A 309 -0.99 -20.84 2.72
C ALA A 309 -2.45 -20.82 2.20
N GLU A 310 -3.41 -21.21 3.03
CA GLU A 310 -4.84 -21.17 2.68
C GLU A 310 -5.36 -19.76 2.46
N HIS A 311 -5.08 -18.83 3.40
CA HIS A 311 -5.47 -17.43 3.26
C HIS A 311 -4.80 -16.77 2.06
N THR A 312 -3.53 -17.08 1.81
CA THR A 312 -2.81 -16.59 0.62
C THR A 312 -3.47 -17.09 -0.67
N ARG A 313 -3.86 -18.37 -0.74
CA ARG A 313 -4.58 -18.92 -1.89
C ARG A 313 -5.96 -18.30 -2.05
N ALA A 314 -6.67 -18.00 -0.97
CA ALA A 314 -7.94 -17.29 -1.02
C ALA A 314 -7.78 -15.86 -1.56
N TYR A 315 -6.78 -15.12 -1.06
CA TYR A 315 -6.41 -13.79 -1.57
C TYR A 315 -6.18 -13.78 -3.08
N MET A 316 -5.41 -14.74 -3.60
CA MET A 316 -5.12 -14.87 -5.03
C MET A 316 -6.33 -15.17 -5.92
N ARG A 317 -7.45 -15.65 -5.35
CA ARG A 317 -8.69 -15.94 -6.09
C ARG A 317 -9.55 -14.69 -6.32
N THR A 318 -9.31 -13.60 -5.61
CA THR A 318 -10.02 -12.34 -5.84
C THR A 318 -9.69 -11.80 -7.23
N LEU A 319 -10.67 -11.20 -7.92
CA LEU A 319 -10.52 -10.79 -9.32
C LEU A 319 -9.38 -9.78 -9.51
N ASP A 320 -9.31 -8.77 -8.65
CA ASP A 320 -8.32 -7.69 -8.74
C ASP A 320 -6.89 -8.23 -8.54
N VAL A 321 -6.70 -9.11 -7.54
CA VAL A 321 -5.39 -9.73 -7.28
C VAL A 321 -5.01 -10.68 -8.40
N LYS A 322 -5.95 -11.50 -8.89
CA LYS A 322 -5.71 -12.39 -10.01
C LYS A 322 -5.20 -11.61 -11.22
N GLN A 323 -5.90 -10.54 -11.62
CA GLN A 323 -5.50 -9.67 -12.71
C GLN A 323 -4.15 -8.97 -12.46
N SER A 324 -3.89 -8.56 -11.22
CA SER A 324 -2.61 -7.96 -10.84
C SER A 324 -1.45 -8.94 -11.04
N ILE A 325 -1.59 -10.19 -10.58
CA ILE A 325 -0.57 -11.22 -10.74
C ILE A 325 -0.41 -11.61 -12.23
N ASP A 326 -1.48 -11.63 -13.03
CA ASP A 326 -1.40 -11.89 -14.48
C ASP A 326 -0.57 -10.80 -15.18
N LYS A 327 -0.87 -9.53 -14.90
CA LYS A 327 -0.10 -8.39 -15.42
C LYS A 327 1.35 -8.38 -14.95
N ALA A 328 1.60 -8.79 -13.71
CA ALA A 328 2.96 -8.93 -13.18
C ALA A 328 3.74 -10.02 -13.94
N ALA A 329 3.13 -11.18 -14.19
CA ALA A 329 3.74 -12.26 -14.95
C ALA A 329 4.07 -11.83 -16.39
N GLU A 330 3.13 -11.14 -17.04
CA GLU A 330 3.34 -10.56 -18.38
C GLU A 330 4.48 -9.53 -18.40
N ALA A 331 4.52 -8.61 -17.44
CA ALA A 331 5.58 -7.60 -17.35
C ALA A 331 6.96 -8.23 -17.16
N ILE A 332 7.06 -9.26 -16.30
CA ILE A 332 8.30 -10.02 -16.08
C ILE A 332 8.73 -10.77 -17.34
N HIS A 333 7.78 -11.36 -18.06
CA HIS A 333 8.04 -12.12 -19.29
C HIS A 333 8.51 -11.21 -20.44
N LEU A 334 7.74 -10.14 -20.72
CA LEU A 334 8.00 -9.22 -21.83
C LEU A 334 9.28 -8.39 -21.64
N ARG A 335 9.58 -8.00 -20.39
CA ARG A 335 10.75 -7.16 -20.04
C ARG A 335 10.84 -5.87 -20.86
N THR A 336 9.70 -5.23 -21.10
CA THR A 336 9.62 -3.95 -21.82
C THR A 336 10.38 -2.86 -21.06
N GLN A 337 11.31 -2.18 -21.72
CA GLN A 337 12.03 -1.04 -21.15
C GLN A 337 11.04 0.11 -20.89
N SER A 338 10.74 0.38 -19.62
CA SER A 338 9.64 1.29 -19.25
C SER A 338 10.12 2.51 -18.48
N VAL A 339 10.95 2.32 -17.45
CA VAL A 339 11.38 3.41 -16.55
C VAL A 339 12.90 3.48 -16.49
N PRO A 340 13.55 4.58 -16.93
CA PRO A 340 14.97 4.80 -16.72
C PRO A 340 15.36 4.72 -15.23
N THR A 341 16.43 3.99 -14.91
CA THR A 341 16.86 3.79 -13.52
C THR A 341 17.21 5.09 -12.80
N VAL A 342 17.66 6.12 -13.53
CA VAL A 342 17.93 7.46 -13.01
C VAL A 342 16.69 8.18 -12.47
N GLN A 343 15.49 7.80 -12.92
CA GLN A 343 14.21 8.38 -12.52
C GLN A 343 13.55 7.66 -11.34
N LEU A 344 14.17 6.62 -10.79
CA LEU A 344 13.62 5.86 -9.66
C LEU A 344 13.63 6.65 -8.34
N ASP A 345 14.39 7.76 -8.29
CA ASP A 345 14.41 8.70 -7.17
C ASP A 345 13.30 9.75 -7.33
N GLY A 346 12.20 9.59 -6.58
CA GLY A 346 11.07 10.53 -6.59
C GLY A 346 9.92 10.07 -7.49
N GLU A 347 9.04 11.00 -7.88
CA GLU A 347 7.95 10.67 -8.82
C GLU A 347 8.52 10.37 -10.21
N ILE A 348 8.22 9.17 -10.73
CA ILE A 348 8.68 8.75 -12.04
C ILE A 348 7.90 9.52 -13.11
N ARG A 349 8.61 10.18 -14.02
CA ARG A 349 8.05 10.88 -15.18
C ARG A 349 8.45 10.09 -16.41
N LEU A 350 7.49 9.41 -17.06
CA LEU A 350 7.74 8.72 -18.32
C LEU A 350 8.43 9.69 -19.31
N SER A 351 9.68 9.40 -19.69
CA SER A 351 10.36 10.11 -20.77
C SER A 351 9.92 9.51 -22.10
N THR A 352 9.01 10.18 -22.79
CA THR A 352 8.57 9.78 -24.12
C THR A 352 9.72 9.99 -25.11
N THR A 353 10.30 8.91 -25.61
CA THR A 353 11.05 8.96 -26.87
C THR A 353 10.07 9.32 -27.99
N THR A 354 10.49 10.23 -28.85
CA THR A 354 9.74 10.89 -29.92
C THR A 354 8.98 9.92 -30.82
N VAL A 355 7.74 9.62 -30.46
CA VAL A 355 6.72 9.19 -31.40
C VAL A 355 5.68 10.29 -31.39
N THR A 356 5.50 10.93 -32.53
CA THR A 356 4.40 11.84 -32.85
C THR A 356 3.08 11.11 -32.61
N ALA A 357 2.61 11.13 -31.38
CA ALA A 357 1.31 10.62 -30.96
C ALA A 357 0.60 11.73 -30.18
N SER A 358 -0.60 12.05 -30.63
CA SER A 358 -1.52 13.04 -30.07
C SER A 358 -1.55 13.04 -28.55
N TYR A 359 -1.22 14.19 -27.98
CA TYR A 359 -1.23 14.53 -26.55
C TYR A 359 -2.53 14.08 -25.85
N VAL A 360 -2.41 13.24 -24.83
CA VAL A 360 -3.46 13.03 -23.83
C VAL A 360 -3.10 13.88 -22.61
N SER A 361 -3.82 15.00 -22.43
CA SER A 361 -3.74 15.84 -21.23
C SER A 361 -3.90 14.99 -19.97
N ARG A 362 -3.10 15.22 -18.92
CA ARG A 362 -3.30 14.62 -17.58
C ARG A 362 -4.67 15.08 -17.07
N SER A 363 -5.70 14.29 -17.32
CA SER A 363 -7.08 14.62 -17.04
C SER A 363 -7.32 14.77 -15.53
N CYS A 364 -8.15 15.74 -15.17
CA CYS A 364 -8.82 15.83 -13.88
C CYS A 364 -9.29 14.43 -13.41
N PRO A 365 -9.11 14.07 -12.11
CA PRO A 365 -9.48 12.75 -11.61
C PRO A 365 -10.95 12.41 -11.91
N ALA A 366 -11.25 11.15 -12.23
CA ALA A 366 -12.64 10.73 -12.41
C ALA A 366 -13.39 10.71 -11.06
N PRO A 367 -14.66 11.14 -11.00
CA PRO A 367 -15.48 10.99 -9.80
C PRO A 367 -15.70 9.50 -9.50
N THR A 368 -15.91 9.16 -8.22
CA THR A 368 -16.18 7.77 -7.84
C THR A 368 -17.47 7.25 -8.49
N PRO A 369 -17.50 6.00 -9.01
CA PRO A 369 -18.73 5.39 -9.51
C PRO A 369 -19.82 5.27 -8.42
N MET A 370 -19.43 5.37 -7.15
CA MET A 370 -20.30 5.30 -5.97
C MET A 370 -20.86 6.65 -5.53
N PHE A 371 -20.79 7.70 -6.36
CA PHE A 371 -21.36 8.99 -6.01
C PHE A 371 -22.88 8.88 -5.83
N ALA A 372 -23.38 9.38 -4.70
CA ALA A 372 -24.78 9.65 -4.41
C ALA A 372 -24.85 11.08 -3.88
N GLY A 373 -25.28 11.99 -4.74
CA GLY A 373 -25.39 13.39 -4.37
C GLY A 373 -26.56 14.03 -5.10
N CYS A 374 -27.28 14.89 -4.38
CA CYS A 374 -28.44 15.62 -4.88
C CYS A 374 -28.16 16.38 -6.20
N ASP A 375 -28.97 16.10 -7.23
CA ASP A 375 -28.92 16.77 -8.54
C ASP A 375 -29.10 18.29 -8.45
N LEU A 376 -29.86 18.77 -7.46
CA LEU A 376 -30.03 20.20 -7.21
C LEU A 376 -28.70 20.88 -6.86
N ARG A 377 -27.85 20.22 -6.06
CA ARG A 377 -26.54 20.74 -5.66
C ARG A 377 -25.58 20.75 -6.84
N LEU A 378 -25.58 19.70 -7.65
CA LEU A 378 -24.77 19.65 -8.88
C LEU A 378 -25.17 20.77 -9.84
N ARG A 379 -26.47 20.94 -10.11
CA ARG A 379 -26.98 22.04 -10.97
C ARG A 379 -26.62 23.42 -10.43
N ARG A 380 -26.63 23.59 -9.11
CA ARG A 380 -26.25 24.85 -8.46
C ARG A 380 -24.76 25.15 -8.66
N THR A 381 -23.89 24.18 -8.42
CA THR A 381 -22.45 24.31 -8.67
C THR A 381 -22.15 24.49 -10.17
N GLU A 382 -22.87 23.78 -11.04
CA GLU A 382 -22.82 23.96 -12.49
C GLU A 382 -23.17 25.39 -12.88
N SER A 383 -24.25 25.98 -12.36
CA SER A 383 -24.59 27.40 -12.59
C SER A 383 -23.53 28.37 -12.02
N GLY A 384 -22.92 28.00 -10.89
CA GLY A 384 -21.82 28.74 -10.26
C GLY A 384 -20.55 28.79 -11.09
N ILE A 385 -20.39 27.93 -12.09
CA ILE A 385 -19.23 27.91 -13.01
C ILE A 385 -19.61 28.12 -14.47
N THR A 386 -20.85 27.84 -14.88
CA THR A 386 -21.32 27.99 -16.28
C THR A 386 -22.24 29.20 -16.39
N GLY A 387 -22.02 30.10 -17.34
CA GLY A 387 -22.89 31.26 -17.56
C GLY A 387 -22.43 32.13 -18.73
N SER A 388 -23.34 32.97 -19.23
CA SER A 388 -23.16 33.76 -20.45
C SER A 388 -22.52 35.14 -20.25
N GLU A 389 -22.23 35.52 -19.00
CA GLU A 389 -21.60 36.80 -18.67
C GLU A 389 -20.08 36.69 -18.80
N LYS A 390 -19.44 37.73 -19.36
CA LYS A 390 -17.98 37.83 -19.55
C LYS A 390 -17.26 38.16 -18.22
N GLU A 391 -17.59 37.45 -17.15
CA GLU A 391 -16.97 37.65 -15.84
C GLU A 391 -16.41 36.33 -15.29
N ARG A 392 -15.22 36.41 -14.67
CA ARG A 392 -14.54 35.27 -14.06
C ARG A 392 -15.36 34.74 -12.89
N LYS A 393 -15.80 33.49 -13.01
CA LYS A 393 -16.56 32.80 -11.96
C LYS A 393 -15.62 32.08 -11.01
N VAL A 394 -15.88 32.19 -9.71
CA VAL A 394 -15.11 31.51 -8.67
C VAL A 394 -16.11 30.83 -7.74
N CYS A 395 -16.30 29.53 -7.89
CA CYS A 395 -17.21 28.73 -7.09
C CYS A 395 -16.48 28.10 -5.90
N ILE A 396 -16.99 28.36 -4.69
CA ILE A 396 -16.44 27.84 -3.44
C ILE A 396 -17.35 26.72 -2.92
N LEU A 397 -16.82 25.49 -2.91
CA LEU A 397 -17.42 24.33 -2.26
C LEU A 397 -16.84 24.23 -0.84
N HIS A 398 -17.61 24.58 0.20
CA HIS A 398 -17.13 24.54 1.58
C HIS A 398 -18.03 23.75 2.52
N GLY A 399 -17.45 23.17 3.58
CA GLY A 399 -18.19 22.30 4.51
C GLY A 399 -17.28 21.35 5.28
N LEU A 400 -17.87 20.52 6.15
CA LEU A 400 -17.14 19.60 7.01
C LEU A 400 -16.33 18.54 6.22
N GLY A 401 -15.29 17.99 6.85
CA GLY A 401 -14.51 16.89 6.27
C GLY A 401 -15.38 15.66 6.01
N GLY A 402 -15.24 15.03 4.84
CA GLY A 402 -16.07 13.87 4.47
C GLY A 402 -17.47 14.21 3.93
N ALA A 403 -17.84 15.48 3.80
CA ALA A 403 -19.13 15.89 3.24
C ALA A 403 -19.26 15.68 1.71
N GLY A 404 -18.19 15.27 1.02
CA GLY A 404 -18.22 14.94 -0.41
C GLY A 404 -17.82 16.08 -1.36
N LYS A 405 -17.23 17.18 -0.86
CA LYS A 405 -16.86 18.37 -1.66
C LYS A 405 -16.04 18.07 -2.90
N THR A 406 -14.94 17.33 -2.74
CA THR A 406 -14.08 16.88 -3.85
C THR A 406 -14.88 16.08 -4.87
N GLN A 407 -15.71 15.14 -4.41
CA GLN A 407 -16.53 14.32 -5.31
C GLN A 407 -17.58 15.15 -6.07
N THR A 408 -18.18 16.14 -5.43
CA THR A 408 -19.06 17.12 -6.09
C THR A 408 -18.30 17.90 -7.16
N ALA A 409 -17.09 18.41 -6.87
CA ALA A 409 -16.27 19.12 -7.85
C ALA A 409 -15.96 18.25 -9.07
N LEU A 410 -15.48 17.02 -8.86
CA LEU A 410 -15.15 16.09 -9.94
C LEU A 410 -16.39 15.70 -10.78
N LYS A 411 -17.55 15.52 -10.14
CA LYS A 411 -18.80 15.20 -10.85
C LYS A 411 -19.30 16.38 -11.70
N VAL A 412 -19.14 17.59 -11.22
CA VAL A 412 -19.47 18.81 -11.97
C VAL A 412 -18.51 19.00 -13.16
N VAL A 413 -17.21 18.74 -12.96
CA VAL A 413 -16.22 18.74 -14.07
C VAL A 413 -16.63 17.73 -15.14
N GLU A 414 -17.01 16.51 -14.75
CA GLU A 414 -17.46 15.47 -15.68
C GLU A 414 -18.68 15.92 -16.48
N ARG A 415 -19.71 16.47 -15.81
CA ARG A 415 -20.95 16.95 -16.46
C ARG A 415 -20.76 18.14 -17.39
N THR A 416 -19.82 19.03 -17.04
CA THR A 416 -19.54 20.26 -17.79
C THR A 416 -18.36 20.13 -18.74
N ARG A 417 -17.78 18.92 -18.91
CA ARG A 417 -16.54 18.73 -19.66
C ARG A 417 -16.59 19.29 -21.08
N SER A 418 -17.73 19.21 -21.75
CA SER A 418 -17.93 19.75 -23.11
C SER A 418 -17.96 21.28 -23.19
N SER A 419 -18.13 21.96 -22.07
CA SER A 419 -18.15 23.43 -21.98
C SER A 419 -16.75 24.04 -21.83
N TRP A 420 -15.72 23.21 -21.60
CA TRP A 420 -14.37 23.64 -21.33
C TRP A 420 -13.41 23.17 -22.40
N ASN A 421 -12.63 24.09 -22.96
CA ASN A 421 -11.49 23.73 -23.79
C ASN A 421 -10.40 23.09 -22.91
N GLU A 422 -10.17 23.70 -21.75
CA GLU A 422 -9.11 23.28 -20.81
C GLU A 422 -9.66 23.10 -19.40
N VAL A 423 -9.23 22.01 -18.74
CA VAL A 423 -9.51 21.76 -17.33
C VAL A 423 -8.19 21.47 -16.62
N VAL A 424 -7.81 22.36 -15.71
CA VAL A 424 -6.62 22.24 -14.87
C VAL A 424 -7.04 21.84 -13.47
N TYR A 425 -6.44 20.78 -12.93
CA TYR A 425 -6.69 20.32 -11.57
C TYR A 425 -5.41 20.42 -10.75
N ALA A 426 -5.50 21.03 -9.57
CA ALA A 426 -4.40 21.12 -8.62
C ALA A 426 -4.88 20.76 -7.21
N ASP A 427 -4.08 19.94 -6.55
CA ASP A 427 -4.20 19.71 -5.11
C ASP A 427 -3.65 20.94 -4.38
N ALA A 428 -4.52 21.61 -3.63
CA ALA A 428 -4.26 22.80 -2.85
C ALA A 428 -4.01 22.52 -1.35
N SER A 429 -3.63 21.27 -1.02
CA SER A 429 -3.17 20.87 0.32
C SER A 429 -1.94 21.65 0.80
N THR A 430 -0.97 21.91 -0.09
CA THR A 430 0.25 22.65 0.23
C THR A 430 0.65 23.59 -0.92
N ARG A 431 1.57 24.53 -0.66
CA ARG A 431 2.13 25.40 -1.70
C ARG A 431 2.79 24.58 -2.82
N GLU A 432 3.59 23.60 -2.44
CA GLU A 432 4.37 22.77 -3.34
C GLU A 432 3.47 21.91 -4.24
N SER A 433 2.32 21.44 -3.74
CA SER A 433 1.37 20.65 -4.52
C SER A 433 0.70 21.49 -5.61
N ILE A 434 0.31 22.73 -5.30
CA ILE A 434 -0.27 23.67 -6.28
C ILE A 434 0.76 24.02 -7.35
N GLU A 435 1.94 24.46 -6.92
CA GLU A 435 3.00 24.90 -7.84
C GLU A 435 3.46 23.77 -8.74
N THR A 436 3.54 22.54 -8.23
CA THR A 436 3.91 21.38 -9.04
C THR A 436 2.82 21.03 -10.04
N ALA A 437 1.54 21.03 -9.65
CA ALA A 437 0.43 20.75 -10.56
C ALA A 437 0.35 21.78 -11.70
N LEU A 438 0.46 23.08 -11.38
CA LEU A 438 0.46 24.15 -12.37
C LEU A 438 1.72 24.11 -13.26
N ARG A 439 2.90 23.87 -12.70
CA ARG A 439 4.14 23.72 -13.48
C ARG A 439 4.06 22.57 -14.48
N ASP A 440 3.47 21.45 -14.07
CA ASP A 440 3.31 20.29 -14.93
C ASP A 440 2.37 20.59 -16.12
N VAL A 441 1.36 21.46 -15.96
CA VAL A 441 0.56 21.97 -17.07
C VAL A 441 1.39 22.85 -18.00
N ALA A 442 2.29 23.68 -17.46
CA ALA A 442 3.12 24.57 -18.27
C ALA A 442 4.04 23.78 -19.21
N ILE A 443 4.66 22.74 -18.65
CA ILE A 443 5.53 21.84 -19.40
C ILE A 443 4.71 21.06 -20.43
N ALA A 444 3.52 20.56 -20.05
CA ALA A 444 2.68 19.78 -20.95
C ALA A 444 2.09 20.58 -22.11
N LYS A 445 1.87 21.89 -21.93
CA LYS A 445 1.37 22.78 -22.99
C LYS A 445 2.49 23.45 -23.78
N ASP A 446 3.75 23.19 -23.43
CA ASP A 446 4.93 23.85 -24.01
C ASP A 446 4.87 25.39 -23.91
N ILE A 447 4.42 25.88 -22.75
CA ILE A 447 4.24 27.32 -22.46
C ILE A 447 5.23 27.84 -21.41
N GLY A 448 6.06 26.95 -20.86
CA GLY A 448 7.12 27.26 -19.90
C GLY A 448 7.36 26.14 -18.89
N ASP A 449 8.20 26.41 -17.89
CA ASP A 449 8.63 25.45 -16.87
C ASP A 449 8.36 25.95 -15.43
N THR A 450 7.52 26.99 -15.29
CA THR A 450 7.12 27.56 -14.00
C THR A 450 5.61 27.48 -13.79
N TYR A 451 5.13 27.57 -12.54
CA TYR A 451 3.68 27.62 -12.30
C TYR A 451 3.07 28.92 -12.82
N GLN A 452 3.83 30.02 -12.79
CA GLN A 452 3.42 31.32 -13.32
C GLN A 452 3.14 31.25 -14.81
N SER A 453 3.90 30.46 -15.57
CA SER A 453 3.66 30.24 -17.01
C SER A 453 2.25 29.71 -17.28
N THR A 454 1.75 28.76 -16.48
CA THR A 454 0.37 28.28 -16.59
C THR A 454 -0.65 29.34 -16.24
N LEU A 455 -0.41 30.13 -15.19
CA LEU A 455 -1.33 31.21 -14.80
C LEU A 455 -1.41 32.27 -15.92
N GLN A 456 -0.28 32.74 -16.44
CA GLN A 456 -0.22 33.69 -17.55
C GLN A 456 -0.85 33.15 -18.84
N TRP A 457 -0.71 31.86 -19.08
CA TRP A 457 -1.35 31.20 -20.22
C TRP A 457 -2.86 31.13 -20.07
N LEU A 458 -3.37 30.77 -18.88
CA LEU A 458 -4.79 30.81 -18.56
C LEU A 458 -5.33 32.25 -18.63
N GLU A 459 -4.56 33.25 -18.20
CA GLU A 459 -4.89 34.68 -18.32
C GLU A 459 -4.97 35.17 -19.77
N SER A 460 -4.21 34.57 -20.69
CA SER A 460 -4.21 34.95 -22.11
C SER A 460 -5.12 34.05 -22.97
N HIS A 461 -5.65 32.96 -22.40
CA HIS A 461 -6.50 31.99 -23.08
C HIS A 461 -7.94 32.49 -23.24
N ARG A 462 -8.28 32.93 -24.45
CA ARG A 462 -9.63 33.42 -24.79
C ARG A 462 -10.71 32.34 -24.79
N GLU A 463 -10.31 31.07 -24.92
CA GLU A 463 -11.24 29.94 -24.88
C GLU A 463 -11.65 29.60 -23.44
N PRO A 464 -12.86 29.09 -23.20
CA PRO A 464 -13.33 28.73 -21.86
C PRO A 464 -12.42 27.68 -21.20
N TRP A 465 -11.97 27.98 -19.99
CA TRP A 465 -11.17 27.07 -19.18
C TRP A 465 -11.68 26.98 -17.74
N LEU A 466 -11.36 25.88 -17.08
CA LEU A 466 -11.72 25.60 -15.69
C LEU A 466 -10.47 25.25 -14.87
N LEU A 467 -10.26 25.91 -13.74
CA LEU A 467 -9.24 25.58 -12.76
C LEU A 467 -9.88 25.02 -11.48
N VAL A 468 -9.46 23.84 -11.03
CA VAL A 468 -9.92 23.22 -9.79
C VAL A 468 -8.78 23.23 -8.78
N LEU A 469 -9.00 23.91 -7.65
CA LEU A 469 -8.12 23.92 -6.47
C LEU A 469 -8.78 23.08 -5.37
N ASP A 470 -8.41 21.81 -5.26
CA ASP A 470 -9.01 20.88 -4.32
C ASP A 470 -8.28 20.88 -2.97
N ASN A 471 -8.98 20.72 -1.85
CA ASN A 471 -8.40 20.58 -0.51
C ASN A 471 -7.61 21.83 -0.02
N ALA A 472 -8.09 23.03 -0.35
CA ALA A 472 -7.55 24.31 0.10
C ALA A 472 -7.89 24.58 1.59
N ASP A 473 -7.43 23.70 2.48
CA ASP A 473 -7.80 23.66 3.90
C ASP A 473 -6.81 24.43 4.81
N ASP A 474 -5.66 24.84 4.30
CA ASP A 474 -4.64 25.60 5.05
C ASP A 474 -4.88 27.12 4.96
N PRO A 475 -5.17 27.81 6.08
CA PRO A 475 -5.45 29.25 6.07
C PRO A 475 -4.21 30.12 5.79
N SER A 476 -2.99 29.56 5.88
CA SER A 476 -1.75 30.26 5.60
C SER A 476 -1.40 30.31 4.11
N LEU A 477 -2.04 29.48 3.28
CA LEU A 477 -1.80 29.45 1.85
C LEU A 477 -2.44 30.66 1.14
N PRO A 478 -1.67 31.43 0.37
CA PRO A 478 -2.21 32.56 -0.38
C PRO A 478 -2.90 32.08 -1.67
N ILE A 479 -4.04 31.41 -1.53
CA ILE A 479 -4.80 30.82 -2.66
C ILE A 479 -5.11 31.84 -3.77
N ARG A 480 -5.23 33.14 -3.43
CA ARG A 480 -5.42 34.21 -4.40
C ARG A 480 -4.29 34.34 -5.41
N ASP A 481 -3.06 34.03 -5.02
CA ASP A 481 -1.87 34.18 -5.86
C ASP A 481 -1.80 33.09 -6.94
N TYR A 482 -2.57 32.01 -6.75
CA TYR A 482 -2.67 30.89 -7.70
C TYR A 482 -3.91 30.98 -8.61
N MET A 483 -4.60 32.11 -8.61
CA MET A 483 -5.72 32.36 -9.52
C MET A 483 -5.27 33.24 -10.71
N PRO A 484 -5.50 32.82 -11.96
CA PRO A 484 -5.17 33.61 -13.16
C PRO A 484 -5.83 34.99 -13.13
N GLY A 485 -5.06 36.08 -13.19
CA GLY A 485 -5.49 37.47 -13.32
C GLY A 485 -6.15 37.79 -14.67
N GLY A 486 -7.43 37.45 -14.81
CA GLY A 486 -8.26 37.76 -15.99
C GLY A 486 -9.76 37.82 -15.65
N ASP A 487 -10.58 38.24 -16.62
CA ASP A 487 -12.04 38.31 -16.52
C ASP A 487 -12.75 37.12 -17.19
N HIS A 488 -12.00 36.15 -17.70
CA HIS A 488 -12.51 34.92 -18.31
C HIS A 488 -12.06 33.67 -17.55
N GLY A 489 -12.72 32.55 -17.83
CA GLY A 489 -12.49 31.27 -17.17
C GLY A 489 -13.23 31.13 -15.84
N SER A 490 -13.22 29.91 -15.31
CA SER A 490 -13.89 29.55 -14.06
C SER A 490 -12.96 28.83 -13.10
N VAL A 491 -13.18 29.03 -11.80
CA VAL A 491 -12.40 28.39 -10.74
C VAL A 491 -13.35 27.66 -9.79
N ILE A 492 -13.04 26.41 -9.43
CA ILE A 492 -13.68 25.68 -8.33
C ILE A 492 -12.65 25.55 -7.21
N ILE A 493 -13.03 25.91 -5.98
CA ILE A 493 -12.21 25.72 -4.79
C ILE A 493 -12.96 24.82 -3.82
N THR A 494 -12.35 23.72 -3.37
CA THR A 494 -12.89 22.90 -2.28
C THR A 494 -12.14 23.16 -0.99
N THR A 495 -12.86 23.39 0.11
CA THR A 495 -12.23 23.78 1.39
C THR A 495 -13.11 23.48 2.62
N ARG A 496 -12.51 23.37 3.80
CA ARG A 496 -13.19 23.36 5.11
C ARG A 496 -13.31 24.77 5.70
N LEU A 497 -12.63 25.76 5.13
CA LEU A 497 -12.56 27.11 5.63
C LEU A 497 -13.74 27.94 5.08
N SER A 498 -14.76 28.15 5.91
CA SER A 498 -15.94 28.96 5.53
C SER A 498 -15.58 30.41 5.17
N GLY A 499 -14.47 30.94 5.68
CA GLY A 499 -13.96 32.28 5.35
C GLY A 499 -13.55 32.46 3.88
N MET A 500 -13.28 31.37 3.15
CA MET A 500 -12.94 31.44 1.71
C MET A 500 -14.12 31.81 0.82
N VAL A 501 -15.35 31.82 1.34
CA VAL A 501 -16.53 32.34 0.62
C VAL A 501 -16.33 33.78 0.14
N SER A 502 -15.46 34.56 0.80
CA SER A 502 -15.07 35.91 0.36
C SER A 502 -14.40 35.95 -1.02
N LEU A 503 -13.94 34.81 -1.54
CA LEU A 503 -13.38 34.67 -2.89
C LEU A 503 -14.45 34.39 -3.96
N ALA A 504 -15.67 34.03 -3.55
CA ALA A 504 -16.71 33.60 -4.48
C ALA A 504 -17.11 34.73 -5.44
N ARG A 505 -17.26 34.41 -6.73
CA ARG A 505 -17.68 35.34 -7.78
C ARG A 505 -18.70 34.70 -8.71
N GLY A 506 -19.81 35.38 -8.94
CA GLY A 506 -20.94 34.90 -9.76
C GLY A 506 -22.15 34.44 -8.94
N THR A 507 -23.27 34.24 -9.62
CA THR A 507 -24.50 33.68 -9.05
C THR A 507 -24.27 32.21 -8.66
N ASP A 508 -24.77 31.80 -7.49
CA ASP A 508 -24.61 30.44 -6.96
C ASP A 508 -23.17 29.94 -6.71
N SER A 509 -22.21 30.86 -6.72
CA SER A 509 -20.79 30.58 -6.51
C SER A 509 -20.39 30.29 -5.06
N ASN A 510 -21.34 30.31 -4.13
CA ASN A 510 -21.14 29.90 -2.74
C ASN A 510 -21.97 28.63 -2.46
N CYS A 511 -21.29 27.49 -2.43
CA CYS A 511 -21.90 26.18 -2.23
C CYS A 511 -21.47 25.59 -0.89
N SER A 512 -22.30 25.77 0.13
CA SER A 512 -22.13 25.05 1.39
C SER A 512 -22.60 23.60 1.23
N ILE A 513 -21.71 22.66 1.48
CA ILE A 513 -21.98 21.23 1.49
C ILE A 513 -22.11 20.80 2.96
N SER A 514 -23.35 20.84 3.43
CA SER A 514 -23.77 20.34 4.74
C SER A 514 -23.72 18.80 4.82
N SER A 515 -24.08 18.25 5.97
CA SER A 515 -24.34 16.81 6.12
C SER A 515 -25.25 16.30 5.01
N MET A 516 -24.98 15.07 4.55
CA MET A 516 -25.70 14.39 3.47
C MET A 516 -27.18 14.29 3.80
N ASP A 517 -28.03 14.50 2.80
CA ASP A 517 -29.49 14.35 2.96
C ASP A 517 -29.84 12.88 3.30
N PRO A 518 -30.82 12.61 4.16
CA PRO A 518 -31.19 11.24 4.51
C PRO A 518 -31.54 10.34 3.32
N ASP A 519 -32.15 10.89 2.27
CA ASP A 519 -32.49 10.14 1.06
C ASP A 519 -31.24 9.87 0.20
N ASP A 520 -30.33 10.85 0.10
CA ASP A 520 -29.02 10.67 -0.55
C ASP A 520 -28.17 9.63 0.20
N ALA A 521 -28.21 9.65 1.54
CA ALA A 521 -27.51 8.71 2.40
C ALA A 521 -28.08 7.29 2.27
N LEU A 522 -29.41 7.16 2.17
CA LEU A 522 -30.07 5.89 1.89
C LEU A 522 -29.67 5.36 0.51
N MET A 523 -29.70 6.20 -0.53
CA MET A 523 -29.24 5.79 -1.86
C MET A 523 -27.78 5.36 -1.85
N LEU A 524 -26.89 6.12 -1.18
CA LEU A 524 -25.48 5.75 -1.04
C LEU A 524 -25.31 4.40 -0.35
N LEU A 525 -26.03 4.19 0.75
CA LEU A 525 -26.01 2.95 1.52
C LEU A 525 -26.49 1.76 0.67
N LEU A 526 -27.61 1.91 -0.04
CA LEU A 526 -28.17 0.88 -0.91
C LEU A 526 -27.28 0.60 -2.12
N LYS A 527 -26.65 1.63 -2.69
CA LYS A 527 -25.67 1.50 -3.78
C LYS A 527 -24.43 0.74 -3.29
N CYS A 528 -23.89 1.09 -2.13
CA CYS A 528 -22.79 0.37 -1.48
C CYS A 528 -23.16 -1.07 -1.11
N ALA A 529 -24.41 -1.33 -0.72
CA ALA A 529 -24.94 -2.66 -0.47
C ALA A 529 -25.29 -3.46 -1.74
N ARG A 530 -25.11 -2.89 -2.95
CA ARG A 530 -25.50 -3.45 -4.27
C ARG A 530 -26.99 -3.81 -4.38
N ARG A 531 -27.86 -2.98 -3.80
CA ARG A 531 -29.32 -3.19 -3.72
C ARG A 531 -30.14 -2.14 -4.49
N GLN A 532 -29.48 -1.24 -5.23
CA GLN A 532 -30.12 -0.09 -5.88
C GLN A 532 -31.23 -0.47 -6.89
N ASP A 533 -31.12 -1.64 -7.55
CA ASP A 533 -32.02 -2.08 -8.61
C ASP A 533 -32.99 -3.21 -8.18
N ARG A 534 -33.22 -3.39 -6.86
CA ARG A 534 -34.16 -4.40 -6.34
C ARG A 534 -35.28 -3.74 -5.55
N GLU A 535 -36.52 -4.20 -5.75
CA GLU A 535 -37.60 -3.91 -4.80
C GLU A 535 -37.23 -4.54 -3.45
N LEU A 536 -36.94 -3.68 -2.48
CA LEU A 536 -36.60 -4.09 -1.13
C LEU A 536 -37.89 -4.38 -0.35
N PRO A 537 -37.95 -5.49 0.41
CA PRO A 537 -39.03 -5.71 1.35
C PRO A 537 -39.20 -4.53 2.31
N HIS A 538 -40.43 -4.17 2.68
CA HIS A 538 -40.73 -3.04 3.58
C HIS A 538 -39.91 -3.05 4.88
N LYS A 539 -39.56 -4.24 5.39
CA LYS A 539 -38.74 -4.42 6.59
C LYS A 539 -37.28 -4.02 6.37
N GLU A 540 -36.63 -4.43 5.28
CA GLU A 540 -35.24 -4.05 4.97
C GLU A 540 -35.10 -2.54 4.74
N LEU A 541 -36.11 -1.92 4.13
CA LEU A 541 -36.16 -0.46 3.96
C LEU A 541 -36.33 0.28 5.30
N ALA A 542 -37.10 -0.27 6.23
CA ALA A 542 -37.27 0.28 7.58
C ALA A 542 -35.97 0.17 8.39
N ASP A 543 -35.30 -0.99 8.36
CA ASP A 543 -34.03 -1.23 9.04
C ASP A 543 -32.92 -0.30 8.49
N ALA A 544 -32.87 -0.11 7.17
CA ALA A 544 -31.95 0.83 6.54
C ALA A 544 -32.19 2.28 7.01
N LYS A 545 -33.46 2.69 7.15
CA LYS A 545 -33.81 4.02 7.68
C LYS A 545 -33.46 4.17 9.16
N GLU A 546 -33.64 3.13 9.96
CA GLU A 546 -33.26 3.14 11.39
C GLU A 546 -31.74 3.25 11.57
N LEU A 547 -30.95 2.54 10.76
CA LEU A 547 -29.49 2.67 10.72
C LEU A 547 -29.02 4.10 10.39
N LEU A 548 -29.74 4.78 9.50
CA LEU A 548 -29.48 6.19 9.17
C LEU A 548 -29.84 7.13 10.34
N GLN A 549 -30.95 6.87 11.06
CA GLN A 549 -31.40 7.69 12.20
C GLN A 549 -30.50 7.53 13.44
N ALA A 550 -29.98 6.33 13.70
CA ALA A 550 -29.01 6.06 14.78
C ALA A 550 -27.65 6.75 14.53
N SER A 551 -27.39 7.19 13.31
CA SER A 551 -26.13 7.80 12.85
C SER A 551 -26.24 9.34 12.87
N THR A 552 -26.53 9.93 14.04
CA THR A 552 -27.04 11.31 14.20
C THR A 552 -26.08 12.45 13.75
N TYR A 553 -24.86 12.13 13.31
CA TYR A 553 -23.92 13.08 12.69
C TYR A 553 -23.04 12.35 11.67
N THR A 554 -23.43 12.24 10.39
CA THR A 554 -22.67 11.37 9.47
C THR A 554 -22.36 11.97 8.09
N CYS A 555 -21.07 11.89 7.78
CA CYS A 555 -20.46 12.21 6.49
C CYS A 555 -20.55 11.01 5.53
N SER A 556 -20.51 11.27 4.22
CA SER A 556 -20.60 10.27 3.14
C SER A 556 -19.68 9.04 3.34
N THR A 557 -18.51 9.25 3.92
CA THR A 557 -17.53 8.20 4.25
C THR A 557 -18.06 7.15 5.23
N THR A 558 -18.93 7.55 6.17
CA THR A 558 -19.51 6.62 7.15
C THR A 558 -20.49 5.68 6.47
N PHE A 559 -21.33 6.20 5.57
CA PHE A 559 -22.31 5.40 4.83
C PHE A 559 -21.66 4.45 3.82
N VAL A 560 -20.59 4.88 3.14
CA VAL A 560 -19.81 3.98 2.28
C VAL A 560 -19.26 2.81 3.09
N ASN A 561 -18.67 3.09 4.26
CA ASN A 561 -18.14 2.04 5.13
C ASN A 561 -19.24 1.12 5.67
N THR A 562 -20.38 1.65 6.10
CA THR A 562 -21.52 0.87 6.60
C THR A 562 -22.15 0.02 5.50
N GLY A 563 -22.33 0.57 4.29
CA GLY A 563 -22.90 -0.16 3.15
C GLY A 563 -21.99 -1.29 2.66
N CYS A 564 -20.67 -1.07 2.62
CA CYS A 564 -19.70 -2.14 2.33
C CYS A 564 -19.81 -3.26 3.39
N ARG A 565 -19.90 -2.92 4.68
CA ARG A 565 -20.08 -3.92 5.74
C ARG A 565 -21.37 -4.73 5.58
N ILE A 566 -22.49 -4.11 5.20
CA ILE A 566 -23.76 -4.81 4.96
C ILE A 566 -23.64 -5.75 3.74
N SER A 567 -23.00 -5.30 2.66
CA SER A 567 -22.70 -6.14 1.49
C SER A 567 -21.87 -7.37 1.87
N ASP A 568 -20.84 -7.18 2.69
CA ASP A 568 -19.92 -8.24 3.10
C ASP A 568 -20.57 -9.24 4.08
N THR A 569 -21.44 -8.77 4.97
CA THR A 569 -22.12 -9.62 5.97
C THR A 569 -23.18 -10.51 5.31
N LEU A 570 -23.86 -10.04 4.26
CA LEU A 570 -24.89 -10.82 3.54
C LEU A 570 -24.31 -11.85 2.54
N HIS A 571 -23.02 -11.76 2.20
CA HIS A 571 -22.35 -12.77 1.38
C HIS A 571 -21.92 -14.02 2.19
N SER A 572 -22.02 -14.00 3.53
CA SER A 572 -21.42 -15.05 4.38
C SER A 572 -22.34 -15.92 5.24
N GLN A 573 -23.67 -15.70 5.36
CA GLN A 573 -24.69 -16.73 5.67
C GLN A 573 -26.05 -16.11 6.05
N PHE A 574 -27.11 -16.53 5.35
CA PHE A 574 -28.48 -16.55 5.88
C PHE A 574 -28.62 -17.78 6.78
N HIS A 575 -28.43 -17.62 8.09
CA HIS A 575 -29.02 -18.45 9.16
C HIS A 575 -28.42 -18.01 10.52
N MET A 576 -28.72 -16.81 11.01
CA MET A 576 -28.60 -16.47 12.45
C MET A 576 -29.20 -15.10 12.83
N LEU A 577 -30.37 -14.74 12.29
CA LEU A 577 -31.11 -13.54 12.72
C LEU A 577 -32.54 -13.89 13.14
N ASP A 578 -32.68 -14.90 14.01
CA ASP A 578 -33.98 -15.26 14.61
C ASP A 578 -33.88 -15.60 16.11
N ARG A 579 -32.83 -15.13 16.82
CA ARG A 579 -32.66 -15.40 18.27
C ARG A 579 -32.09 -14.25 19.11
N SER A 580 -32.21 -12.99 18.68
CA SER A 580 -31.74 -11.86 19.51
C SER A 580 -32.74 -10.71 19.68
N LEU A 581 -34.02 -10.90 19.40
CA LEU A 581 -35.05 -9.86 19.58
C LEU A 581 -36.23 -10.23 20.48
N ASP A 582 -36.18 -11.36 21.18
CA ASP A 582 -37.15 -11.67 22.25
C ASP A 582 -36.51 -11.47 23.64
N ASN A 583 -36.47 -10.21 24.09
CA ASN A 583 -36.77 -9.87 25.49
C ASN A 583 -36.80 -8.34 25.68
N PRO A 584 -37.98 -7.71 25.82
CA PRO A 584 -38.09 -6.32 26.24
C PRO A 584 -37.89 -6.22 27.76
N LEU A 585 -36.80 -5.55 28.18
CA LEU A 585 -36.62 -5.12 29.56
C LEU A 585 -37.62 -4.01 29.89
N THR A 586 -38.76 -4.38 30.48
CA THR A 586 -39.68 -3.44 31.15
C THR A 586 -39.17 -3.09 32.54
N CYS A 587 -38.93 -1.80 32.78
CA CYS A 587 -38.81 -1.20 34.10
C CYS A 587 -40.12 -1.40 34.90
N GLN A 588 -40.05 -2.11 36.03
CA GLN A 588 -40.97 -1.90 37.16
C GLN A 588 -40.21 -2.11 38.47
N SER A 589 -40.25 -1.09 39.33
CA SER A 589 -40.07 -1.25 40.77
C SER A 589 -41.27 -2.03 41.35
N PRO A 590 -41.12 -2.74 42.49
CA PRO A 590 -41.57 -2.12 43.72
C PRO A 590 -40.79 -2.46 45.00
N ASN A 591 -41.05 -1.60 45.97
CA ASN A 591 -40.74 -1.62 47.39
C ASN A 591 -41.25 -2.87 48.17
N THR A 592 -40.67 -3.01 49.37
CA THR A 592 -41.15 -3.70 50.60
C THR A 592 -41.21 -5.23 50.64
N GLY A 593 -40.60 -5.81 51.69
CA GLY A 593 -40.89 -7.17 52.15
C GLY A 593 -39.73 -7.90 52.82
N SER A 594 -39.52 -7.64 54.10
CA SER A 594 -38.72 -8.46 55.02
C SER A 594 -39.20 -9.92 55.08
N CYS A 595 -38.28 -10.89 55.04
CA CYS A 595 -38.30 -12.05 55.94
C CYS A 595 -36.96 -12.81 55.90
N SER A 596 -36.37 -12.94 57.08
CA SER A 596 -35.31 -13.87 57.47
C SER A 596 -35.75 -15.34 57.30
N TRP A 597 -34.80 -16.27 57.20
CA TRP A 597 -34.63 -17.45 58.07
C TRP A 597 -33.52 -18.37 57.49
N THR A 598 -32.37 -18.31 58.15
CA THR A 598 -31.45 -19.40 58.56
C THR A 598 -31.21 -20.66 57.69
N ASN A 599 -29.93 -20.84 57.35
CA ASN A 599 -29.04 -21.89 57.91
C ASN A 599 -29.47 -23.38 57.76
N SER A 600 -28.74 -24.16 56.95
CA SER A 600 -28.05 -25.36 57.47
C SER A 600 -26.93 -25.83 56.54
N ARG A 601 -25.82 -26.19 57.19
CA ARG A 601 -24.62 -26.86 56.65
C ARG A 601 -24.85 -28.36 56.48
N LYS A 602 -23.88 -28.97 55.80
CA LYS A 602 -23.39 -30.38 55.81
C LYS A 602 -23.83 -31.15 54.54
N HIS A 603 -22.97 -31.85 53.82
CA HIS A 603 -21.65 -32.43 54.14
C HIS A 603 -20.64 -32.24 53.01
#